data_AF-A0A086ZU25-F1
#
_entry.id   AF-A0A086ZU25-F1
#
_cell.length_a   1.000
_cell.length_b   1.000
_cell.length_c   1.000
_cell.angle_alpha   90.00
_cell.angle_beta   90.00
_cell.angle_gamma   90.00
#
_symmetry.space_group_name_H-M   'P 1'
#
loop_
_entity.id
_entity.type
_entity.pdbx_description
1 polymer ?
#
loop_
_entity_poly.entity_id
_entity_poly.type
_entity_poly.pdbx_seq_one_letter_code
_entity_poly.pdbx_strand_id
1 'polypeptide(L)'
;MDADCYICFRPIDYTLRAPDPYSFVVDETVPLKHGGTLTHDNSGPAHRWCNAVKGTHSLAWARTRVAQLIAHGQAPARDTNINTTRIRASAWFDTNTR
;
A
#
# COMPACT_ATOMS: atom_id res chain seq x y z
N MET A 1 2.38 -7.23 12.14
CA MET A 1 3.25 -6.16 11.63
C MET A 1 2.55 -5.64 10.40
N ASP A 2 1.98 -4.45 10.43
CA ASP A 2 1.37 -3.85 9.24
C ASP A 2 2.48 -3.33 8.34
N ALA A 3 2.44 -3.65 7.04
CA ALA A 3 3.48 -3.25 6.11
C ALA A 3 3.16 -1.88 5.48
N ASP A 4 4.17 -1.02 5.38
CA ASP A 4 4.06 0.28 4.72
C ASP A 4 4.00 0.14 3.20
N CYS A 5 3.42 1.14 2.53
CA CYS A 5 3.43 1.19 1.07
C CYS A 5 4.87 1.31 0.56
N TYR A 6 5.36 0.32 -0.16
CA TYR A 6 6.74 0.28 -0.64
C TYR A 6 7.06 1.27 -1.80
N ILE A 7 6.04 1.97 -2.31
CA ILE A 7 6.15 3.04 -3.33
C ILE A 7 6.29 4.41 -2.66
N CYS A 8 5.44 4.74 -1.68
CA CYS A 8 5.42 6.08 -1.07
C CYS A 8 5.95 6.13 0.36
N PHE A 9 6.26 4.98 0.95
CA PHE A 9 6.77 4.79 2.30
C PHE A 9 5.86 5.35 3.41
N ARG A 10 4.55 5.41 3.14
CA ARG A 10 3.53 5.81 4.12
C ARG A 10 2.74 4.59 4.59
N PRO A 11 2.22 4.60 5.83
CA PRO A 11 1.43 3.50 6.36
C PRO A 11 0.18 3.24 5.51
N ILE A 12 -0.13 1.96 5.35
CA ILE A 12 -1.39 1.49 4.75
C ILE A 12 -2.39 1.27 5.87
N ASP A 13 -3.59 1.80 5.70
CA ASP A 13 -4.71 1.44 6.58
C ASP A 13 -5.42 0.24 5.95
N TYR A 14 -5.20 -0.93 6.55
CA TYR A 14 -5.74 -2.21 6.07
C TYR A 14 -7.24 -2.36 6.36
N THR A 15 -7.86 -1.41 7.06
CA THR A 15 -9.32 -1.38 7.26
C THR A 15 -10.06 -0.75 6.07
N LEU A 16 -9.35 0.04 5.24
CA LEU A 16 -9.91 0.66 4.05
C LEU A 16 -10.22 -0.39 2.98
N ARG A 17 -11.47 -0.39 2.51
CA ARG A 17 -11.92 -1.26 1.43
C ARG A 17 -11.81 -0.59 0.06
N ALA A 18 -11.62 -1.40 -0.98
CA ALA A 18 -11.77 -0.93 -2.35
C ALA A 18 -13.17 -0.31 -2.57
N PRO A 19 -13.31 0.79 -3.35
CA PRO A 19 -12.33 1.36 -4.28
C PRO A 19 -11.46 2.49 -3.71
N ASP A 20 -11.34 2.63 -2.38
CA ASP A 20 -10.62 3.74 -1.75
C ASP A 20 -9.17 3.90 -2.27
N PRO A 21 -8.71 5.12 -2.60
CA PRO A 21 -7.36 5.36 -3.11
C PRO A 21 -6.22 4.86 -2.20
N TYR A 22 -6.45 4.82 -0.89
CA TYR A 22 -5.50 4.39 0.14
C TYR A 22 -5.75 2.97 0.64
N SER A 23 -6.72 2.25 0.06
CA SER A 23 -6.89 0.82 0.33
C SER A 23 -5.65 0.03 -0.06
N PHE A 24 -5.44 -1.07 0.66
CA PHE A 24 -4.36 -2.03 0.41
C PHE A 24 -4.55 -2.74 -0.93
N VAL A 25 -3.46 -2.87 -1.69
CA VAL A 25 -3.34 -3.77 -2.83
C VAL A 25 -1.95 -4.43 -2.84
N VAL A 26 -1.86 -5.60 -3.44
CA VAL A 26 -0.57 -6.23 -3.78
C VAL A 26 -0.17 -5.73 -5.17
N ASP A 27 1.01 -5.13 -5.28
CA ASP A 27 1.59 -4.65 -6.55
C ASP A 27 2.80 -5.51 -6.94
N GLU A 28 2.96 -5.77 -8.22
CA GLU A 28 4.11 -6.50 -8.77
C GLU A 28 5.26 -5.53 -9.06
N THR A 29 6.42 -5.70 -8.41
CA THR A 29 7.61 -4.86 -8.57
C THR A 29 8.04 -4.74 -10.04
N VAL A 30 8.09 -5.86 -10.75
CA VAL A 30 8.27 -5.97 -12.20
C VAL A 30 6.95 -6.45 -12.81
N PRO A 31 6.32 -5.68 -13.71
CA PRO A 31 5.09 -6.11 -14.37
C PRO A 31 5.30 -7.40 -15.18
N LEU A 32 4.34 -8.32 -15.14
CA LEU A 32 4.37 -9.55 -15.97
C LEU A 32 4.66 -9.26 -17.46
N LYS A 33 4.12 -8.15 -17.99
CA LYS A 33 4.33 -7.73 -19.39
C LYS A 33 5.81 -7.46 -19.75
N HIS A 34 6.65 -7.18 -18.76
CA HIS A 34 8.07 -6.89 -18.93
C HIS A 34 8.97 -8.04 -18.45
N GLY A 35 8.43 -9.26 -18.33
CA GLY A 35 9.19 -10.43 -17.89
C GLY A 35 9.26 -10.60 -16.36
N GLY A 36 8.39 -9.90 -15.62
CA GLY A 36 8.21 -10.14 -14.19
C GLY A 36 7.63 -11.53 -13.91
N THR A 37 7.83 -12.01 -12.68
CA THR A 37 7.23 -13.27 -12.20
C THR A 37 6.24 -12.98 -11.08
N LEU A 38 5.17 -13.76 -10.95
CA LEU A 38 4.24 -13.72 -9.81
C LEU A 38 4.89 -14.41 -8.59
N THR A 39 5.99 -13.85 -8.10
CA THR A 39 6.74 -14.34 -6.94
C THR A 39 6.58 -13.38 -5.77
N HIS A 40 6.75 -13.89 -4.55
CA HIS A 40 6.77 -13.06 -3.35
C HIS A 40 7.85 -11.98 -3.44
N ASP A 41 9.01 -12.33 -4.00
CA ASP A 41 10.14 -11.41 -4.18
C ASP A 41 9.85 -10.29 -5.17
N ASN A 42 8.90 -10.52 -6.09
CA ASN A 42 8.45 -9.54 -7.08
C ASN A 42 7.12 -8.88 -6.70
N SER A 43 6.65 -8.99 -5.45
CA SER A 43 5.38 -8.40 -5.01
C SER A 43 5.55 -7.59 -3.73
N GLY A 44 4.91 -6.42 -3.65
CA GLY A 44 5.00 -5.51 -2.52
C GLY A 44 3.65 -4.93 -2.08
N PRO A 45 3.50 -4.58 -0.79
CA PRO A 45 2.31 -3.88 -0.29
C PRO A 45 2.26 -2.45 -0.84
N ALA A 46 1.15 -2.06 -1.46
CA ALA A 46 0.96 -0.72 -2.01
C ALA A 46 -0.43 -0.16 -1.70
N HIS A 47 -0.54 1.17 -1.70
CA HIS A 47 -1.86 1.80 -1.82
C HIS A 47 -2.40 1.62 -3.24
N ARG A 48 -3.71 1.49 -3.39
CA ARG A 48 -4.39 1.40 -4.69
C ARG A 48 -4.02 2.54 -5.64
N TRP A 49 -3.97 3.77 -5.15
CA TRP A 49 -3.56 4.94 -5.93
C TRP A 49 -2.09 4.90 -6.35
N CYS A 50 -1.19 4.49 -5.44
CA CYS A 50 0.23 4.37 -5.78
C CYS A 50 0.46 3.30 -6.86
N ASN A 51 -0.23 2.16 -6.74
CA ASN A 51 -0.23 1.10 -7.75
C ASN A 51 -0.78 1.61 -9.10
N ALA A 52 -1.89 2.33 -9.08
CA ALA A 52 -2.48 2.91 -10.29
C ALA A 52 -1.56 3.93 -10.98
N VAL A 53 -0.84 4.76 -10.21
CA VAL A 53 0.17 5.68 -10.76
C VAL A 53 1.32 4.90 -11.37
N LYS A 54 1.82 3.86 -10.69
CA LYS A 54 2.91 3.00 -11.18
C LYS A 54 2.54 2.34 -12.51
N GLY A 55 1.38 1.71 -12.61
CA GLY A 55 0.97 0.96 -13.81
C GLY A 55 2.06 -0.01 -14.27
N THR A 56 2.49 0.08 -15.52
CA THR A 56 3.56 -0.75 -16.09
C THR A 56 4.96 -0.13 -15.97
N HIS A 57 5.10 1.02 -15.30
CA HIS A 57 6.40 1.64 -15.09
C HIS A 57 7.21 0.90 -14.01
N SER A 58 8.52 1.15 -13.98
CA SER A 58 9.40 0.59 -12.95
C SER A 58 9.08 1.16 -11.56
N LEU A 59 9.42 0.39 -10.51
CA LEU A 59 9.30 0.86 -9.13
C LEU A 59 10.05 2.17 -8.87
N ALA A 60 11.24 2.33 -9.47
CA ALA A 60 12.03 3.56 -9.33
C ALA A 60 11.29 4.77 -9.90
N TRP A 61 10.72 4.63 -11.11
CA TRP A 61 9.90 5.68 -11.71
C TRP A 61 8.67 6.00 -10.84
N ALA A 62 8.00 4.97 -10.31
CA ALA A 62 6.81 5.15 -9.49
C ALA A 62 7.10 5.93 -8.21
N ARG A 63 8.21 5.63 -7.52
CA ARG A 63 8.67 6.34 -6.33
C ARG A 63 8.87 7.83 -6.61
N THR A 64 9.59 8.17 -7.68
CA THR A 64 9.80 9.57 -8.09
C THR A 64 8.48 10.26 -8.42
N ARG A 65 7.63 9.61 -9.23
CA ARG A 65 6.38 10.21 -9.69
C ARG A 65 5.39 10.44 -8.54
N VAL A 66 5.21 9.46 -7.67
CA VAL A 66 4.32 9.57 -6.50
C VAL A 66 4.82 10.66 -5.54
N ALA A 67 6.12 10.74 -5.28
CA ALA A 67 6.70 11.79 -4.45
C ALA A 67 6.42 13.19 -5.02
N GLN A 68 6.56 13.37 -6.34
CA GLN A 68 6.21 14.63 -7.01
C GLN A 68 4.72 14.97 -6.84
N LEU A 69 3.82 14.03 -7.13
CA LEU A 69 2.37 14.27 -7.02
C LEU A 69 1.97 14.67 -5.59
N ILE A 70 2.58 14.04 -4.58
CA ILE A 70 2.40 14.40 -3.17
C ILE A 70 2.90 15.83 -2.91
N ALA A 71 4.11 16.17 -3.36
CA ALA A 71 4.69 17.50 -3.15
C ALA A 71 3.88 18.61 -3.81
N HIS A 72 3.22 18.31 -4.93
CA HIS A 72 2.32 19.24 -5.64
C HIS A 72 0.88 19.26 -5.09
N GLY A 73 0.57 18.51 -4.02
CA GLY A 73 -0.79 18.45 -3.46
C GLY A 73 -1.80 17.75 -4.38
N GLN A 74 -1.32 16.94 -5.33
CA GLN A 74 -2.14 16.20 -6.29
C GLN A 74 -2.45 14.77 -5.81
N ALA A 75 -2.00 14.41 -4.61
CA ALA A 75 -2.42 13.18 -3.96
C ALA A 75 -3.92 13.28 -3.58
N PRO A 76 -4.67 12.16 -3.62
CA PRO A 76 -6.05 12.13 -3.14
C PRO A 76 -6.16 12.72 -1.74
N ALA A 77 -7.28 13.35 -1.41
CA ALA A 77 -7.48 13.83 -0.04
C ALA A 77 -7.47 12.62 0.91
N ARG A 78 -6.58 12.65 1.90
CA ARG A 78 -6.59 11.72 3.02
C ARG A 78 -6.76 12.53 4.28
N ASP A 79 -7.73 12.14 5.10
CA ASP A 79 -7.76 12.61 6.47
C ASP A 79 -6.53 12.02 7.17
N THR A 80 -5.56 12.86 7.52
CA THR A 80 -4.28 12.44 8.14
C THR A 80 -4.46 12.04 9.60
N ASN A 81 -5.68 12.10 10.13
CA ASN A 81 -6.06 11.75 11.49
C ASN A 81 -6.24 10.23 11.71
N ILE A 82 -5.39 9.40 11.08
CA ILE A 82 -5.37 7.96 11.35
C ILE A 82 -4.65 7.77 12.69
N ASN A 83 -5.45 7.69 13.75
CA ASN A 83 -5.02 7.24 15.07
C ASN A 83 -4.52 5.80 14.91
N THR A 84 -3.20 5.63 14.87
CA THR A 84 -2.50 4.36 14.65
C THR A 84 -2.67 3.44 15.86
N THR A 85 -3.89 2.93 16.04
CA THR A 85 -4.14 1.86 16.98
C THR A 85 -3.61 0.59 16.33
N ARG A 86 -2.29 0.39 16.48
CA ARG A 86 -1.55 -0.80 16.06
C ARG A 86 -2.37 -2.02 16.44
N ILE A 87 -2.95 -2.71 15.45
CA ILE A 87 -3.69 -3.95 15.69
C ILE A 87 -2.66 -4.94 16.22
N ARG A 88 -2.68 -5.16 17.54
CA ARG A 88 -1.89 -6.21 18.16
C ARG A 88 -2.44 -7.53 17.63
N ALA A 89 -1.59 -8.30 16.95
CA ALA A 89 -1.86 -9.67 16.61
C ALA A 89 -1.90 -10.52 17.89
N SER A 90 -2.97 -10.40 18.68
CA SER A 90 -3.21 -11.20 19.88
C SER A 90 -4.68 -11.11 20.32
N ALA A 91 -5.63 -11.17 19.39
CA ALA A 91 -7.06 -11.32 19.71
C ALA A 91 -7.69 -12.56 19.07
N TRP A 92 -6.87 -13.48 18.52
CA TRP A 92 -7.35 -14.75 18.00
C TRP A 92 -7.61 -15.80 19.09
N PHE A 93 -7.16 -15.57 20.33
CA PHE A 93 -7.26 -16.55 21.44
C PHE A 93 -7.75 -15.98 22.77
N ASP A 94 -8.58 -14.92 22.79
CA ASP A 94 -9.29 -14.53 24.00
C ASP A 94 -10.78 -14.89 23.88
N THR A 95 -11.07 -16.18 23.98
CA THR A 95 -12.35 -16.64 24.52
C THR A 95 -12.11 -17.12 25.94
N ASN A 96 -12.11 -16.19 26.90
CA ASN A 96 -12.40 -16.56 28.28
C ASN A 96 -13.91 -16.49 28.49
N THR A 97 -14.59 -17.63 28.58
CA THR A 97 -15.81 -17.76 29.42
C THR A 97 -16.26 -19.22 29.50
N ARG A 98 -15.85 -19.87 30.61
CA ARG A 98 -16.63 -20.68 31.59
C ARG A 98 -15.91 -21.94 32.02
#